data_AF-A0A932NPW4-F1
#
_entry.id   AF-A0A932NPW4-F1
#
_cell.length_a   1.000
_cell.length_b   1.000
_cell.length_c   1.000
_cell.angle_alpha   90.00
_cell.angle_beta   90.00
_cell.angle_gamma   90.00
#
_symmetry.space_group_name_H-M   'P 1'
#
loop_
_entity.id
_entity.type
_entity.pdbx_description
1 polymer ?
#
loop_
_entity_poly.entity_id
_entity_poly.type
_entity_poly.pdbx_seq_one_letter_code
_entity_poly.pdbx_strand_id
1 'polypeptide(L)'
;MISALKPWYAVATPHEDIREGRLSEAVFAANLWAVVQDKTVPEIYRDPEVFFAKTYLTAGLTNVLKKITQALSGEADAGDRILSLQTAFGGGKTHTLVALWHLAKHPDRIRRAGACADVRHAIGDQVPQHVKAVAVFTNQTCDATQGRRTPEGVHTLTLWGELALQLGGVELYRTIEANDRGRTVPQG
;
A
#
# COMPACT_ATOMS: atom_id res chain seq x y z
N MET A 1 -29.57 -35.16 -10.40
CA MET A 1 -28.56 -35.62 -9.43
C MET A 1 -27.52 -34.52 -9.28
N ILE A 2 -27.34 -33.97 -8.08
CA ILE A 2 -26.25 -33.04 -7.81
C ILE A 2 -24.98 -33.89 -7.74
N SER A 3 -24.08 -33.74 -8.71
CA SER A 3 -22.76 -34.36 -8.69
C SER A 3 -22.03 -33.88 -7.43
N ALA A 4 -21.57 -34.82 -6.60
CA ALA A 4 -20.82 -34.48 -5.40
C ALA A 4 -19.55 -33.71 -5.79
N LEU A 5 -19.39 -32.49 -5.23
CA LEU A 5 -18.19 -31.69 -5.44
C LEU A 5 -16.96 -32.45 -4.96
N LYS A 6 -15.93 -32.48 -5.80
CA LYS A 6 -14.64 -33.07 -5.42
C LYS A 6 -13.99 -32.24 -4.31
N PRO A 7 -13.31 -32.87 -3.33
CA PRO A 7 -12.57 -32.14 -2.32
C PRO A 7 -11.44 -31.32 -2.95
N TRP A 8 -11.08 -30.19 -2.33
CA TRP A 8 -10.13 -29.22 -2.91
C TRP A 8 -8.79 -29.86 -3.28
N TYR A 9 -8.26 -30.78 -2.46
CA TYR A 9 -6.98 -31.45 -2.72
C TYR A 9 -7.01 -32.39 -3.95
N ALA A 10 -8.20 -32.75 -4.44
CA ALA A 10 -8.38 -33.54 -5.65
C ALA A 10 -8.50 -32.69 -6.92
N VAL A 11 -8.60 -31.36 -6.79
CA VAL A 11 -8.80 -30.42 -7.91
C VAL A 11 -7.82 -29.25 -7.94
N ALA A 12 -7.12 -29.01 -6.84
CA ALA A 12 -6.13 -27.95 -6.71
C ALA A 12 -4.77 -28.55 -6.33
N THR A 13 -3.73 -28.11 -7.03
CA THR A 13 -2.34 -28.42 -6.68
C THR A 13 -1.80 -27.27 -5.84
N PRO A 14 -1.32 -27.51 -4.59
CA PRO A 14 -0.68 -26.47 -3.79
C PRO A 14 0.52 -25.86 -4.52
N HIS A 15 0.80 -24.59 -4.23
CA HIS A 15 1.95 -23.89 -4.81
C HIS A 15 3.25 -24.66 -4.54
N GLU A 16 4.20 -24.57 -5.47
CA GLU A 16 5.49 -25.26 -5.43
C GLU A 16 6.21 -25.09 -4.08
N ASP A 17 6.28 -23.87 -3.56
CA ASP A 17 6.92 -23.57 -2.26
C ASP A 17 6.30 -24.32 -1.07
N ILE A 18 5.00 -24.61 -1.11
CA ILE A 18 4.32 -25.42 -0.08
C ILE A 18 4.71 -26.89 -0.25
N ARG A 19 4.71 -27.37 -1.49
CA ARG A 19 5.04 -28.77 -1.83
C ARG A 19 6.49 -29.10 -1.49
N GLU A 20 7.39 -28.13 -1.60
CA GLU A 20 8.82 -28.29 -1.36
C GLU A 20 9.24 -27.81 0.04
N GLY A 21 8.30 -27.42 0.89
CA GLY A 21 8.59 -27.00 2.27
C GLY A 21 9.43 -25.72 2.40
N ARG A 22 9.45 -24.88 1.36
CA ARG A 22 10.21 -23.61 1.31
C ARG A 22 9.38 -22.38 1.67
N LEU A 23 8.16 -22.58 2.18
CA LEU A 23 7.25 -21.50 2.52
C LEU A 23 7.77 -20.70 3.73
N SER A 24 8.20 -19.47 3.48
CA SER A 24 8.64 -18.56 4.54
C SER A 24 7.45 -17.92 5.25
N GLU A 25 7.52 -17.81 6.58
CA GLU A 25 6.52 -17.09 7.38
C GLU A 25 6.34 -15.62 6.93
N ALA A 26 7.40 -15.02 6.38
CA ALA A 26 7.37 -13.66 5.85
C ALA A 26 6.38 -13.47 4.69
N VAL A 27 5.97 -14.55 4.02
CA VAL A 27 4.94 -14.52 2.96
C VAL A 27 3.53 -14.30 3.53
N PHE A 28 3.32 -14.53 4.82
CA PHE A 28 2.00 -14.37 5.45
C PHE A 28 1.78 -13.00 6.09
N ALA A 29 2.86 -12.25 6.35
CA ALA A 29 2.79 -10.96 7.02
C ALA A 29 3.23 -9.84 6.06
N ALA A 30 2.25 -9.16 5.47
CA ALA A 30 2.52 -7.94 4.72
C ALA A 30 3.11 -6.88 5.67
N ASN A 31 4.26 -6.31 5.29
CA ASN A 31 4.85 -5.14 5.93
C ASN A 31 4.90 -3.99 4.92
N LEU A 32 4.02 -3.01 5.09
CA LEU A 32 3.91 -1.87 4.18
C LEU A 32 5.21 -1.07 4.07
N TRP A 33 5.93 -0.85 5.17
CA TRP A 33 7.18 -0.09 5.14
C TRP A 33 8.26 -0.83 4.36
N ALA A 34 8.38 -2.15 4.55
CA ALA A 34 9.28 -2.98 3.75
C ALA A 34 8.90 -2.94 2.26
N VAL A 35 7.60 -2.99 1.92
CA VAL A 35 7.14 -2.85 0.52
C VAL A 35 7.57 -1.52 -0.10
N VAL A 36 7.58 -0.45 0.68
CA VAL A 36 7.89 0.92 0.22
C VAL A 36 9.39 1.15 0.10
N GLN A 37 10.18 0.66 1.06
CA GLN A 37 11.60 1.02 1.22
C GLN A 37 12.56 -0.11 0.87
N ASP A 38 12.16 -1.37 1.07
CA ASP A 38 13.06 -2.51 1.08
C ASP A 38 12.82 -3.43 -0.13
N LYS A 39 13.87 -3.61 -0.92
CA LYS A 39 13.83 -4.48 -2.10
C LYS A 39 13.87 -5.97 -1.73
N THR A 40 14.16 -6.33 -0.47
CA THR A 40 14.20 -7.72 0.00
C THR A 40 12.84 -8.28 0.39
N VAL A 41 11.77 -7.47 0.34
CA VAL A 41 10.40 -7.97 0.54
C VAL A 41 10.06 -9.03 -0.52
N PRO A 42 9.32 -10.10 -0.17
CA PRO A 42 8.91 -11.11 -1.14
C PRO A 42 8.26 -10.52 -2.38
N GLU A 43 8.53 -11.09 -3.54
CA GLU A 43 8.06 -10.59 -4.84
C GLU A 43 6.54 -10.42 -4.89
N ILE A 44 5.79 -11.30 -4.21
CA ILE A 44 4.34 -11.24 -4.09
C ILE A 44 3.82 -9.90 -3.56
N TYR A 45 4.61 -9.17 -2.75
CA TYR A 45 4.23 -7.86 -2.24
C TYR A 45 4.88 -6.70 -2.98
N ARG A 46 6.01 -6.95 -3.66
CA ARG A 46 6.78 -5.93 -4.38
C ARG A 46 6.24 -5.67 -5.79
N ASP A 47 5.77 -6.72 -6.45
CA ASP A 47 5.33 -6.65 -7.84
C ASP A 47 3.79 -6.53 -7.90
N PRO A 48 3.23 -5.46 -8.49
CA PRO A 48 1.78 -5.26 -8.56
C PRO A 48 1.06 -6.38 -9.33
N GLU A 49 1.68 -6.96 -10.36
CA GLU A 49 1.03 -8.00 -11.16
C GLU A 49 0.97 -9.32 -10.39
N VAL A 50 2.07 -9.70 -9.75
CA VAL A 50 2.09 -10.88 -8.86
C VAL A 50 1.17 -10.68 -7.66
N PHE A 51 1.17 -9.49 -7.08
CA PHE A 51 0.30 -9.13 -5.96
C PHE A 51 -1.18 -9.27 -6.32
N PHE A 52 -1.62 -8.67 -7.41
CA PHE A 52 -3.03 -8.72 -7.83
C PHE A 52 -3.44 -10.08 -8.39
N ALA A 53 -2.54 -10.82 -9.04
CA ALA A 53 -2.79 -12.21 -9.46
C ALA A 53 -3.09 -13.13 -8.27
N LYS A 54 -2.53 -12.84 -7.08
CA LYS A 54 -2.71 -13.62 -5.85
C LYS A 54 -3.67 -12.97 -4.86
N THR A 55 -4.31 -11.85 -5.22
CA THR A 55 -5.23 -11.11 -4.36
C THR A 55 -6.67 -11.34 -4.77
N TYR A 56 -7.48 -11.92 -3.88
CA TYR A 56 -8.92 -11.96 -4.07
C TYR A 56 -9.55 -10.60 -3.73
N LEU A 57 -10.22 -9.99 -4.71
CA LEU A 57 -10.91 -8.71 -4.54
C LEU A 57 -12.22 -8.88 -3.78
N THR A 58 -12.13 -8.84 -2.45
CA THR A 58 -13.31 -8.80 -1.58
C THR A 58 -14.12 -7.53 -1.83
N ALA A 59 -15.42 -7.56 -1.52
CA ALA A 59 -16.28 -6.38 -1.60
C ALA A 59 -15.71 -5.19 -0.80
N GLY A 60 -15.11 -5.47 0.37
CA GLY A 60 -14.44 -4.46 1.20
C GLY A 60 -13.25 -3.81 0.51
N LEU A 61 -12.33 -4.62 -0.03
CA LEU A 61 -11.16 -4.11 -0.76
C LEU A 61 -11.60 -3.31 -2.00
N THR A 62 -12.52 -3.85 -2.78
CA THR A 62 -13.10 -3.18 -3.95
C THR A 62 -13.68 -1.81 -3.61
N ASN A 63 -14.43 -1.71 -2.52
CA ASN A 63 -15.00 -0.43 -2.08
C ASN A 63 -13.94 0.59 -1.68
N VAL A 64 -12.86 0.15 -1.01
CA VAL A 64 -11.74 1.04 -0.66
C VAL A 64 -11.01 1.51 -1.91
N LEU A 65 -10.70 0.60 -2.85
CA LEU A 65 -10.02 0.95 -4.09
C LEU A 65 -10.83 1.99 -4.89
N LYS A 66 -12.14 1.77 -5.07
CA LYS A 66 -13.04 2.72 -5.75
C LYS A 66 -13.03 4.12 -5.12
N LYS A 67 -13.16 4.19 -3.79
CA LYS A 67 -13.17 5.47 -3.07
C LYS A 67 -11.87 6.24 -3.26
N ILE A 68 -10.73 5.54 -3.17
CA ILE A 68 -9.43 6.18 -3.33
C ILE A 68 -9.17 6.61 -4.78
N THR A 69 -9.53 5.79 -5.77
CA THR A 69 -9.39 6.19 -7.18
C THR A 69 -10.23 7.42 -7.51
N GLN A 70 -11.46 7.49 -6.99
CA GLN A 70 -12.32 8.67 -7.10
C GLN A 70 -11.65 9.88 -6.44
N ALA A 71 -11.16 9.76 -5.21
CA ALA A 71 -10.45 10.83 -4.50
C ALA A 71 -9.21 11.33 -5.26
N LEU A 72 -8.47 10.42 -5.90
CA LEU A 72 -7.26 10.74 -6.67
C LEU A 72 -7.55 11.25 -8.09
N SER A 73 -8.78 11.08 -8.61
CA SER A 73 -9.17 11.57 -9.93
C SER A 73 -9.24 13.10 -10.02
N GLY A 74 -9.29 13.78 -8.87
CA GLY A 74 -9.40 15.24 -8.81
C GLY A 74 -10.82 15.77 -9.09
N GLU A 75 -11.80 14.89 -9.26
CA GLU A 75 -13.22 15.29 -9.36
C GLU A 75 -13.67 15.94 -8.05
N ALA A 76 -14.35 17.09 -8.16
CA ALA A 76 -14.65 17.98 -7.03
C ALA A 76 -15.51 17.33 -5.92
N ASP A 77 -16.34 16.35 -6.29
CA ASP A 77 -17.29 15.66 -5.40
C ASP A 77 -16.78 14.29 -4.90
N ALA A 78 -15.47 14.05 -4.90
CA ALA A 78 -14.91 12.74 -4.56
C ALA A 78 -15.05 12.29 -3.09
N GLY A 79 -15.89 12.95 -2.29
CA GLY A 79 -16.26 12.54 -0.94
C GLY A 79 -15.13 12.62 0.08
N ASP A 80 -15.22 11.78 1.12
CA ASP A 80 -14.29 11.77 2.25
C ASP A 80 -12.87 11.38 1.84
N ARG A 81 -11.90 12.22 2.20
CA ARG A 81 -10.46 12.01 1.93
C ARG A 81 -9.71 11.33 3.09
N ILE A 82 -10.43 11.00 4.16
CA ILE A 82 -9.92 10.29 5.33
C ILE A 82 -10.69 8.98 5.43
N LEU A 83 -10.01 7.86 5.24
CA LEU A 83 -10.62 6.54 5.34
C LEU A 83 -10.08 5.79 6.56
N SER A 84 -10.99 5.38 7.45
CA SER A 84 -10.66 4.50 8.57
C SER A 84 -10.91 3.04 8.19
N LEU A 85 -9.85 2.24 8.16
CA LEU A 85 -9.95 0.79 7.92
C LEU A 85 -10.31 0.08 9.22
N GLN A 86 -11.60 -0.03 9.52
CA GLN A 86 -12.09 -0.76 10.70
C GLN A 86 -12.24 -2.25 10.38
N THR A 87 -11.20 -3.02 10.65
CA THR A 87 -11.26 -4.49 10.62
C THR A 87 -10.66 -5.08 11.88
N ALA A 88 -11.16 -6.25 12.30
CA ALA A 88 -10.53 -7.07 13.32
C ALA A 88 -9.08 -7.46 12.94
N PHE A 89 -8.35 -8.04 13.90
CA PHE A 89 -7.02 -8.60 13.64
C PHE A 89 -7.08 -9.64 12.51
N GLY A 90 -6.11 -9.62 11.59
CA GLY A 90 -6.13 -10.45 10.39
C GLY A 90 -7.08 -9.99 9.26
N GLY A 91 -7.85 -8.92 9.45
CA GLY A 91 -8.82 -8.44 8.45
C GLY A 91 -8.23 -7.70 7.22
N GLY A 92 -6.94 -7.85 6.94
CA GLY A 92 -6.34 -7.38 5.69
C GLY A 92 -5.98 -5.90 5.60
N LYS A 93 -5.90 -5.14 6.70
CA LYS A 93 -5.55 -3.70 6.66
C LYS A 93 -4.25 -3.42 5.92
N THR A 94 -3.18 -4.11 6.29
CA THR A 94 -1.87 -3.93 5.64
C THR A 94 -1.92 -4.35 4.17
N HIS A 95 -2.66 -5.42 3.85
CA HIS A 95 -2.87 -5.86 2.48
C HIS A 95 -3.60 -4.81 1.64
N THR A 96 -4.63 -4.17 2.21
CA THR A 96 -5.33 -3.04 1.59
C THR A 96 -4.40 -1.86 1.34
N LEU A 97 -3.55 -1.52 2.31
CA LEU A 97 -2.56 -0.44 2.14
C LEU A 97 -1.53 -0.76 1.05
N VAL A 98 -1.09 -2.01 0.93
CA VAL A 98 -0.19 -2.46 -0.15
C VAL A 98 -0.90 -2.39 -1.51
N ALA A 99 -2.17 -2.77 -1.59
CA ALA A 99 -2.96 -2.61 -2.81
C ALA A 99 -3.07 -1.13 -3.24
N LEU A 100 -3.30 -0.23 -2.29
CA LEU A 100 -3.33 1.22 -2.53
C LEU A 100 -1.97 1.78 -2.94
N TRP A 101 -0.89 1.29 -2.32
CA TRP A 101 0.47 1.64 -2.72
C TRP A 101 0.72 1.29 -4.19
N HIS A 102 0.40 0.07 -4.60
CA HIS A 102 0.54 -0.37 -5.99
C HIS A 102 -0.31 0.47 -6.94
N LEU A 103 -1.55 0.78 -6.55
CA LEU A 103 -2.46 1.62 -7.32
C LEU A 103 -1.90 3.03 -7.57
N ALA A 104 -1.29 3.62 -6.55
CA ALA A 104 -0.73 4.96 -6.63
C ALA A 104 0.63 5.01 -7.35
N LYS A 105 1.51 4.02 -7.11
CA LYS A 105 2.89 4.02 -7.61
C LYS A 105 3.08 3.33 -8.96
N HIS A 106 2.19 2.42 -9.34
CA HIS A 106 2.31 1.63 -10.57
C HIS A 106 1.07 1.70 -11.48
N PRO A 107 0.48 2.88 -11.72
CA PRO A 107 -0.75 3.00 -12.51
C PRO A 107 -0.58 2.46 -13.94
N ASP A 108 0.58 2.67 -14.58
CA ASP A 108 0.84 2.18 -15.94
C ASP A 108 0.91 0.67 -16.06
N ARG A 109 1.37 -0.02 -15.00
CA ARG A 109 1.38 -1.48 -14.95
C ARG A 109 -0.04 -2.00 -14.74
N ILE A 110 -0.79 -1.38 -13.83
CA ILE A 110 -2.19 -1.73 -13.57
C ILE A 110 -3.07 -1.54 -14.81
N ARG A 111 -2.81 -0.54 -15.66
CA ARG A 111 -3.54 -0.36 -16.93
C ARG A 111 -3.31 -1.49 -17.94
N ARG A 112 -2.10 -2.06 -17.99
CA ARG A 112 -1.68 -2.95 -19.09
C ARG A 112 -1.68 -4.43 -18.72
N ALA A 113 -1.37 -4.77 -17.48
CA ALA A 113 -1.17 -6.16 -17.08
C ALA A 113 -2.47 -6.97 -17.07
N GLY A 114 -2.45 -8.17 -17.63
CA GLY A 114 -3.61 -9.09 -17.60
C GLY A 114 -4.04 -9.44 -16.17
N ALA A 115 -3.08 -9.65 -15.27
CA ALA A 115 -3.31 -9.94 -13.86
C ALA A 115 -4.09 -8.85 -13.10
N CYS A 116 -4.10 -7.62 -13.62
CA CYS A 116 -4.81 -6.49 -13.00
C CYS A 116 -6.20 -6.26 -13.61
N ALA A 117 -6.71 -7.18 -14.44
CA ALA A 117 -8.01 -7.02 -15.10
C ALA A 117 -9.16 -6.85 -14.10
N ASP A 118 -9.20 -7.66 -13.05
CA ASP A 118 -10.25 -7.56 -12.02
C ASP A 118 -10.17 -6.24 -11.25
N VAL A 119 -8.96 -5.71 -11.01
CA VAL A 119 -8.76 -4.41 -10.38
C VAL A 119 -9.30 -3.29 -11.26
N ARG A 120 -8.96 -3.31 -12.56
CA ARG A 120 -9.49 -2.34 -13.53
C ARG A 120 -11.01 -2.44 -13.64
N HIS A 121 -11.57 -3.65 -13.68
CA HIS A 121 -13.01 -3.82 -13.68
C HIS A 121 -13.66 -3.26 -12.39
N ALA A 122 -13.01 -3.49 -11.24
CA ALA A 122 -13.48 -3.00 -9.97
C ALA A 122 -13.46 -1.47 -9.89
N ILE A 123 -12.42 -0.78 -10.35
CA ILE A 123 -12.32 0.69 -10.26
C ILE A 123 -12.81 1.44 -11.51
N GLY A 124 -13.17 0.72 -12.58
CA GLY A 124 -13.45 1.29 -13.90
C GLY A 124 -12.18 1.88 -14.56
N ASP A 125 -12.39 2.77 -15.52
CA ASP A 125 -11.30 3.48 -16.22
C ASP A 125 -10.64 4.59 -15.35
N GLN A 126 -10.90 4.61 -14.04
CA GLN A 126 -10.41 5.61 -13.09
C GLN A 126 -9.05 5.27 -12.47
N VAL A 127 -8.18 4.53 -13.17
CA VAL A 127 -6.81 4.31 -12.70
C VAL A 127 -6.09 5.66 -12.60
N PRO A 128 -5.55 6.05 -11.42
CA PRO A 128 -4.98 7.38 -11.21
C PRO A 128 -3.98 7.77 -12.30
N GLN A 129 -4.20 8.92 -12.96
CA GLN A 129 -3.37 9.35 -14.09
C GLN A 129 -1.95 9.69 -13.66
N HIS A 130 -1.81 10.50 -12.62
CA HIS A 130 -0.51 10.94 -12.11
C HIS A 130 -0.56 11.22 -10.61
N VAL A 131 -0.01 10.31 -9.80
CA VAL A 131 0.22 10.55 -8.38
C VAL A 131 1.65 11.07 -8.21
N LYS A 132 1.79 12.36 -7.88
CA LYS A 132 3.10 13.03 -7.76
C LYS A 132 4.00 12.39 -6.70
N ALA A 133 3.43 12.17 -5.52
CA ALA A 133 4.14 11.59 -4.39
C ALA A 133 3.17 10.82 -3.49
N VAL A 134 3.71 9.84 -2.77
CA VAL A 134 2.99 9.04 -1.79
C VAL A 134 3.89 8.97 -0.57
N ALA A 135 3.37 9.38 0.58
CA ALA A 135 4.05 9.21 1.86
C ALA A 135 3.40 8.07 2.65
N VAL A 136 4.24 7.27 3.29
CA VAL A 136 3.85 6.15 4.14
C VAL A 136 4.46 6.38 5.51
N PHE A 137 3.59 6.46 6.52
CA PHE A 137 3.98 6.59 7.91
C PHE A 137 3.59 5.33 8.67
N THR A 138 4.56 4.74 9.37
CA THR A 138 4.37 3.54 10.19
C THR A 138 5.17 3.68 11.48
N ASN A 139 5.09 2.69 12.38
CA ASN A 139 5.98 2.65 13.54
C ASN A 139 7.48 2.61 13.16
N GLN A 140 7.84 2.17 11.96
CA GLN A 140 9.23 2.14 11.49
C GLN A 140 9.72 3.50 10.98
N THR A 141 8.83 4.48 10.82
CA THR A 141 9.17 5.80 10.26
C THR A 141 9.37 6.86 11.34
N CYS A 142 9.08 6.55 12.60
CA CYS A 142 9.16 7.52 13.67
C CYS A 142 9.43 6.85 15.02
N ASP A 143 10.57 7.19 15.61
CA ASP A 143 10.78 7.12 17.05
C ASP A 143 10.37 8.46 17.65
N ALA A 144 9.32 8.49 18.48
CA ALA A 144 8.81 9.74 19.05
C ALA A 144 9.83 10.46 19.97
N THR A 145 10.83 9.74 20.45
CA THR A 145 11.88 10.27 21.34
C THR A 145 13.11 10.67 20.54
N GLN A 146 13.64 9.77 19.71
CA GLN A 146 14.91 9.97 19.02
C GLN A 146 14.75 10.48 17.59
N GLY A 147 13.57 10.40 16.99
CA GLY A 147 13.36 10.65 15.57
C GLY A 147 14.04 9.60 14.68
N ARG A 148 14.12 9.90 13.38
CA ARG A 148 14.76 9.05 12.38
C ARG A 148 15.79 9.85 11.60
N ARG A 149 17.00 9.31 11.50
CA ARG A 149 18.01 9.82 10.56
C ARG A 149 17.79 9.17 9.21
N THR A 150 17.76 9.98 8.17
CA THR A 150 17.44 9.54 6.82
C THR A 150 18.70 9.51 5.94
N PRO A 151 18.74 8.71 4.87
CA PRO A 151 19.88 8.67 3.94
C PRO A 151 20.21 10.04 3.32
N GLU A 152 19.22 10.92 3.22
CA GLU A 152 19.34 12.29 2.72
C GLU A 152 20.04 13.25 3.72
N GLY A 153 20.45 12.77 4.89
CA GLY A 153 21.08 13.58 5.95
C GLY A 153 20.10 14.39 6.78
N VAL A 154 18.79 14.16 6.61
CA VAL A 154 17.73 14.80 7.40
C VAL A 154 17.50 14.01 8.68
N HIS A 155 17.19 14.71 9.78
CA HIS A 155 16.77 14.10 11.03
C HIS A 155 15.31 14.48 11.31
N THR A 156 14.39 13.58 10.94
CA THR A 156 12.95 13.79 11.14
C THR A 156 12.58 13.48 12.59
N LEU A 157 11.81 14.35 13.24
CA LEU A 157 11.42 14.20 14.66
C LEU A 157 9.91 14.06 14.86
N THR A 158 9.13 14.38 13.84
CA THR A 158 7.66 14.39 13.88
C THR A 158 7.06 13.71 12.66
N LEU A 159 5.77 13.38 12.75
CA LEU A 159 4.97 12.97 11.59
C LEU A 159 5.07 13.98 10.45
N TRP A 160 5.07 15.28 10.76
CA TRP A 160 5.11 16.34 9.74
C TRP A 160 6.44 16.36 9.00
N GLY A 161 7.56 16.24 9.72
CA GLY A 161 8.90 16.10 9.15
C GLY A 161 8.98 14.93 8.17
N GLU A 162 8.46 13.78 8.59
CA GLU A 162 8.46 12.56 7.78
C GLU A 162 7.59 12.69 6.52
N LEU A 163 6.38 13.26 6.65
CA LEU A 163 5.50 13.51 5.51
C LEU A 163 6.10 14.52 4.53
N ALA A 164 6.65 15.63 5.01
CA ALA A 164 7.27 16.66 4.15
C ALA A 164 8.45 16.08 3.36
N LEU A 165 9.33 15.33 4.03
CA LEU A 165 10.47 14.70 3.39
C LEU A 165 10.04 13.68 2.33
N GLN A 166 9.06 12.82 2.62
CA GLN A 166 8.60 11.82 1.66
C GLN A 166 7.81 12.42 0.48
N LEU A 167 7.06 13.51 0.70
CA LEU A 167 6.23 14.12 -0.35
C LEU A 167 6.99 15.09 -1.26
N GLY A 168 7.98 15.80 -0.73
CA GLY A 168 8.68 16.85 -1.46
C GLY A 168 10.19 16.91 -1.24
N GLY A 169 10.77 15.88 -0.64
CA GLY A 169 12.21 15.77 -0.41
C GLY A 169 12.72 16.79 0.61
N VAL A 170 14.04 17.00 0.58
CA VAL A 170 14.74 17.92 1.49
C VAL A 170 14.23 19.35 1.34
N GLU A 171 13.83 19.76 0.13
CA GLU A 171 13.32 21.11 -0.10
C GLU A 171 12.00 21.38 0.63
N LEU A 172 11.04 20.45 0.56
CA LEU A 172 9.80 20.59 1.33
C LEU A 172 10.03 20.41 2.83
N TYR A 173 10.97 19.55 3.24
CA TYR A 173 11.33 19.42 4.65
C TYR A 173 11.86 20.74 5.22
N ARG A 174 12.74 21.46 4.51
CA ARG A 174 13.33 22.72 4.96
C ARG A 174 12.29 23.78 5.30
N THR A 175 11.14 23.79 4.63
CA THR A 175 10.08 24.78 4.91
C THR A 175 9.43 24.57 6.28
N ILE A 176 9.49 23.34 6.82
CA ILE A 176 8.91 22.98 8.13
C ILE A 176 9.98 22.55 9.15
N GLU A 177 11.27 22.69 8.84
CA GLU A 177 12.37 22.18 9.67
C GLU A 177 12.31 22.76 11.09
N ALA A 178 11.96 24.04 11.23
CA ALA A 178 11.79 24.67 12.54
C ALA A 178 10.67 24.01 13.36
N ASN A 179 9.55 23.64 12.73
CA ASN A 179 8.45 22.95 13.39
C ASN A 179 8.83 21.52 13.77
N ASP A 180 9.51 20.80 12.88
CA ASP A 180 9.96 19.45 13.14
C ASP A 180 10.97 19.42 14.31
N ARG A 181 11.98 20.31 14.29
CA ARG A 181 12.94 20.47 15.40
C ARG A 181 12.29 20.91 16.70
N GLY A 182 11.33 21.82 16.63
CA GLY A 182 10.55 22.29 17.77
C GLY A 182 9.51 21.29 18.27
N ARG A 183 9.27 20.19 17.53
CA ARG A 183 8.18 19.23 17.75
C ARG A 183 6.81 19.89 17.85
N THR A 184 6.60 20.95 17.07
CA THR A 184 5.35 21.68 17.00
C THR A 184 4.63 21.39 15.70
N VAL A 185 3.31 21.54 15.69
CA VAL A 185 2.53 21.46 14.45
C VAL A 185 2.88 22.64 13.54
N PRO A 186 3.14 22.41 12.23
CA PRO A 186 3.22 23.50 11.27
C PRO A 186 1.92 24.30 11.26
N GLN A 187 2.03 25.62 11.40
CA GLN A 187 0.90 26.53 11.25
C GLN A 187 1.02 27.22 9.89
N GLY A 188 -0.12 27.36 9.20
CA GLY A 188 -0.22 28.07 7.92
C GLY A 188 -0.27 29.58 8.09
#